data_AF-A0AA89BMC3-F1
#
_entry.id   AF-A0AA89BMC3-F1
#
_cell.length_a   1.000
_cell.length_b   1.000
_cell.length_c   1.000
_cell.angle_alpha   90.00
_cell.angle_beta   90.00
_cell.angle_gamma   90.00
#
_symmetry.space_group_name_H-M   'P 1'
#
loop_
_entity.id
_entity.type
_entity.pdbx_description
1 polymer ?
#
loop_
_entity_poly.entity_id
_entity_poly.type
_entity_poly.pdbx_seq_one_letter_code
_entity_poly.pdbx_strand_id
1 'polypeptide(L)'
;MVAIGYRNKAVVIYLYLMAARRIKKQRHLQDSGDNYTYDVFLSYSHLDCDWVIGSLFQYLTQELSLQVCMYQKDFIPGESIAEEILRSIDSSRKSVFVITRNFLESKWSMFEMELARQHVFMNDSDTILIILKDDIQVHELPNLLKKI
;
A
#
# COMPACT_ATOMS: atom_id res chain seq x y z
N MET A 1 3.08 11.52 -3.93
CA MET A 1 1.88 11.57 -4.81
C MET A 1 0.71 10.77 -4.22
N VAL A 2 -0.22 11.40 -3.50
CA VAL A 2 -1.48 10.76 -3.05
C VAL A 2 -2.43 10.65 -4.24
N ALA A 3 -2.94 9.46 -4.54
CA ALA A 3 -4.06 9.29 -5.45
C ALA A 3 -5.28 8.86 -4.64
N ILE A 4 -6.28 9.74 -4.55
CA ILE A 4 -7.58 9.47 -3.92
C ILE A 4 -8.55 9.11 -5.05
N GLY A 5 -9.08 7.89 -5.03
CA GLY A 5 -9.97 7.39 -6.09
C GLY A 5 -11.38 7.14 -5.63
N TYR A 6 -12.36 7.80 -6.25
CA TYR A 6 -13.78 7.60 -5.98
C TYR A 6 -14.57 7.05 -7.18
N ARG A 7 -15.58 6.23 -6.84
CA ARG A 7 -16.88 6.05 -7.51
C ARG A 7 -16.99 5.10 -8.72
N ASN A 8 -15.90 4.59 -9.29
CA ASN A 8 -16.02 3.68 -10.45
C ASN A 8 -14.93 2.61 -10.43
N LYS A 9 -15.27 1.32 -10.61
CA LYS A 9 -14.30 0.23 -10.78
C LYS A 9 -13.25 0.60 -11.84
N ALA A 10 -13.66 1.29 -12.91
CA ALA A 10 -12.76 1.79 -13.94
C ALA A 10 -11.77 2.86 -13.43
N VAL A 11 -12.20 3.74 -12.51
CA VAL A 11 -11.34 4.77 -11.90
C VAL A 11 -10.37 4.16 -10.90
N VAL A 12 -10.83 3.19 -10.10
CA VAL A 12 -9.96 2.44 -9.17
C VAL A 12 -8.89 1.69 -9.96
N ILE A 13 -9.30 0.95 -11.00
CA ILE A 13 -8.37 0.29 -11.93
C ILE A 13 -7.47 1.34 -12.60
N TYR A 14 -7.98 2.47 -13.05
CA TYR A 14 -7.18 3.51 -13.69
C TYR A 14 -6.10 4.10 -12.77
N LEU A 15 -6.46 4.45 -11.52
CA LEU A 15 -5.51 4.99 -10.54
C LEU A 15 -4.49 3.94 -10.13
N TYR A 16 -4.94 2.70 -9.98
CA TYR A 16 -4.08 1.55 -9.80
C TYR A 16 -3.08 1.38 -10.97
N LEU A 17 -3.55 1.42 -12.22
CA LEU A 17 -2.71 1.38 -13.43
C LEU A 17 -1.76 2.57 -13.51
N MET A 18 -2.19 3.76 -13.12
CA MET A 18 -1.37 4.96 -13.10
C MET A 18 -0.27 4.89 -12.05
N ALA A 19 -0.59 4.40 -10.86
CA ALA A 19 0.38 4.17 -9.79
C ALA A 19 1.40 3.09 -10.22
N ALA A 20 0.92 1.97 -10.74
CA ALA A 20 1.73 0.91 -11.33
C ALA A 20 2.69 1.40 -12.42
N ARG A 21 2.19 2.22 -13.36
CA ARG A 21 3.01 2.83 -14.42
C ARG A 21 4.06 3.79 -13.86
N ARG A 22 3.71 4.56 -12.82
CA ARG A 22 4.68 5.42 -12.12
C ARG A 22 5.77 4.59 -11.45
N ILE A 23 5.40 3.51 -10.76
CA ILE A 23 6.34 2.58 -10.11
C ILE A 23 7.30 2.01 -11.15
N LYS A 24 6.78 1.48 -12.28
CA LYS A 24 7.61 0.93 -13.36
C LYS A 24 8.54 1.97 -14.00
N LYS A 25 8.06 3.21 -14.20
CA LYS A 25 8.87 4.31 -14.72
C LYS A 25 9.98 4.70 -13.74
N GLN A 26 9.67 4.78 -12.44
CA GLN A 26 10.67 5.08 -11.42
C GLN A 26 11.69 3.96 -11.27
N ARG A 27 11.29 2.69 -11.36
CA ARG A 27 12.20 1.54 -11.40
C ARG A 27 13.22 1.66 -12.54
N HIS A 28 12.79 2.10 -13.72
CA HIS A 28 13.70 2.35 -14.85
C HIS A 28 14.65 3.54 -14.65
N LEU A 29 14.28 4.51 -13.81
CA LEU A 29 15.07 5.72 -13.54
C LEU A 29 16.00 5.57 -12.31
N GLN A 30 15.67 4.68 -11.38
CA GLN A 30 16.37 4.45 -10.11
C GLN A 30 17.25 3.19 -10.14
N ASP A 31 17.88 2.88 -11.27
CA ASP A 31 18.88 1.80 -11.37
C ASP A 31 20.24 2.21 -10.78
N SER A 32 20.25 3.23 -9.92
CA SER A 32 21.44 3.84 -9.33
C SER A 32 21.27 3.93 -7.81
N GLY A 33 21.70 2.88 -7.10
CA GLY A 33 22.17 2.98 -5.71
C GLY A 33 21.22 2.60 -4.57
N ASP A 34 19.90 2.56 -4.77
CA ASP A 34 18.98 2.22 -3.67
C ASP A 34 18.68 0.72 -3.57
N ASN A 35 18.94 0.15 -2.39
CA ASN A 35 18.91 -1.29 -2.10
C ASN A 35 17.50 -1.79 -1.73
N TYR A 36 16.48 -1.44 -2.53
CA TYR A 36 15.10 -1.90 -2.32
C TYR A 36 14.89 -3.34 -2.83
N THR A 37 14.42 -4.23 -1.95
CA THR A 37 14.07 -5.63 -2.29
C THR A 37 12.73 -5.70 -3.03
N TYR A 38 11.79 -4.81 -2.69
CA TYR A 38 10.43 -4.82 -3.21
C TYR A 38 10.10 -3.52 -3.94
N ASP A 39 9.25 -3.63 -4.96
CA ASP A 39 8.69 -2.47 -5.66
C ASP A 39 7.56 -1.85 -4.83
N VAL A 40 6.79 -2.67 -4.12
CA VAL A 40 5.59 -2.26 -3.39
C VAL A 40 5.42 -3.06 -2.11
N PHE A 41 5.20 -2.37 -0.98
CA PHE A 41 4.56 -2.92 0.21
C PHE A 41 3.05 -2.77 0.10
N LEU A 42 2.30 -3.86 0.34
CA LEU A 42 0.84 -3.87 0.24
C LEU A 42 0.20 -4.19 1.60
N SER A 43 -0.48 -3.21 2.21
CA SER A 43 -1.28 -3.36 3.43
C SER A 43 -2.78 -3.31 3.11
N TYR A 44 -3.54 -4.21 3.73
CA TYR A 44 -4.97 -4.39 3.52
C TYR A 44 -5.62 -5.06 4.74
N SER A 45 -6.93 -4.94 4.87
CA SER A 45 -7.66 -5.66 5.93
C SER A 45 -7.69 -7.16 5.64
N HIS A 46 -7.46 -8.00 6.63
CA HIS A 46 -7.56 -9.47 6.50
C HIS A 46 -8.91 -9.94 5.93
N LEU A 47 -10.00 -9.18 6.15
CA LEU A 47 -11.32 -9.48 5.59
C LEU A 47 -11.43 -9.22 4.07
N ASP A 48 -10.48 -8.50 3.48
CA ASP A 48 -10.37 -8.26 2.04
C ASP A 48 -9.34 -9.17 1.36
N CYS A 49 -8.73 -10.11 2.11
CA CYS A 49 -7.64 -10.97 1.64
C CYS A 49 -7.95 -11.68 0.32
N ASP A 50 -9.10 -12.34 0.21
CA ASP A 50 -9.48 -13.09 -1.00
C ASP A 50 -9.50 -12.21 -2.25
N TRP A 51 -10.05 -11.00 -2.13
CA TRP A 51 -10.11 -10.05 -3.24
C TRP A 51 -8.73 -9.47 -3.55
N VAL A 52 -7.96 -9.10 -2.53
CA VAL A 52 -6.62 -8.54 -2.71
C VAL A 52 -5.70 -9.57 -3.37
N ILE A 53 -5.65 -10.80 -2.87
CA ILE A 53 -4.81 -11.86 -3.44
C ILE A 53 -5.31 -12.26 -4.82
N GLY A 54 -6.62 -12.46 -5.00
CA GLY A 54 -7.21 -12.96 -6.24
C GLY A 54 -7.23 -11.94 -7.38
N SER A 55 -7.14 -10.63 -7.09
CA SER A 55 -7.22 -9.58 -8.11
C SER A 55 -5.99 -8.67 -8.10
N LEU A 56 -5.78 -7.93 -7.00
CA LEU A 56 -4.80 -6.86 -6.93
C LEU A 56 -3.37 -7.40 -7.00
N PHE A 57 -3.06 -8.39 -6.15
CA PHE A 57 -1.75 -9.02 -6.09
C PHE A 57 -1.40 -9.74 -7.40
N GLN A 58 -2.34 -10.51 -7.97
CA GLN A 58 -2.11 -11.18 -9.26
C GLN A 58 -1.76 -10.17 -10.35
N TYR A 59 -2.47 -9.03 -10.43
CA TYR A 59 -2.15 -8.04 -11.44
C TYR A 59 -0.78 -7.38 -11.18
N LEU A 60 -0.47 -7.00 -9.94
CA LEU A 60 0.83 -6.40 -9.59
C LEU A 60 1.99 -7.32 -9.99
N THR A 61 1.86 -8.62 -9.74
CA THR A 61 2.92 -9.60 -9.97
C THR A 61 2.96 -10.12 -11.40
N GLN A 62 1.81 -10.47 -12.00
CA GLN A 62 1.75 -11.10 -13.33
C GLN A 62 1.77 -10.08 -14.47
N GLU A 63 0.92 -9.05 -14.41
CA GLU A 63 0.77 -8.08 -15.50
C GLU A 63 1.86 -7.00 -15.49
N LEU A 64 2.29 -6.61 -14.28
CA LEU A 64 3.26 -5.53 -14.10
C LEU A 64 4.66 -6.02 -13.76
N SER A 65 4.81 -7.30 -13.39
CA SER A 65 6.08 -7.91 -12.98
C SER A 65 6.76 -7.18 -11.81
N LEU A 66 5.96 -6.66 -10.88
CA LEU A 66 6.44 -5.98 -9.68
C LEU A 66 6.70 -6.98 -8.55
N GLN A 67 7.75 -6.73 -7.77
CA GLN A 67 7.99 -7.44 -6.51
C GLN A 67 7.14 -6.82 -5.42
N VAL A 68 6.22 -7.61 -4.84
CA VAL A 68 5.26 -7.13 -3.84
C VAL A 68 5.56 -7.78 -2.49
N CYS A 69 5.80 -6.96 -1.48
CA CYS A 69 5.87 -7.37 -0.08
C CYS A 69 4.46 -7.36 0.53
N MET A 70 4.09 -8.45 1.21
CA MET A 70 2.85 -8.55 1.96
C MET A 70 3.14 -9.08 3.36
N TYR A 71 2.73 -8.33 4.37
CA TYR A 71 2.93 -8.67 5.77
C TYR A 71 2.43 -10.08 6.15
N GLN A 72 1.36 -10.57 5.52
CA GLN A 72 0.73 -11.86 5.89
C GLN A 72 1.49 -13.12 5.43
N LYS A 73 2.54 -13.02 4.61
CA LYS A 73 3.20 -14.19 4.01
C LYS A 73 4.52 -14.58 4.71
N ASP A 74 5.21 -13.62 5.30
CA ASP A 74 6.63 -13.76 5.67
C ASP A 74 6.90 -13.68 7.19
N PHE A 75 5.88 -13.91 8.04
CA PHE A 75 6.03 -13.75 9.49
C PHE A 75 6.99 -14.76 10.13
N ILE A 76 8.02 -14.24 10.80
CA ILE A 76 8.92 -15.00 11.68
C ILE A 76 8.39 -14.88 13.12
N PRO A 77 8.01 -16.00 13.77
CA PRO A 77 7.58 -15.97 15.17
C PRO A 77 8.65 -15.37 16.09
N GLY A 78 8.28 -14.34 16.85
CA GLY A 78 9.14 -13.72 17.88
C GLY A 78 9.58 -12.29 17.61
N GLU A 79 9.37 -11.75 16.41
CA GLU A 79 9.65 -10.33 16.10
C GLU A 79 8.44 -9.43 16.37
N SER A 80 8.70 -8.14 16.68
CA SER A 80 7.66 -7.13 16.84
C SER A 80 7.00 -6.88 15.50
N ILE A 81 5.67 -6.99 15.44
CA ILE A 81 4.94 -6.77 14.19
C ILE A 81 5.17 -5.34 13.65
N ALA A 82 5.30 -4.36 14.55
CA ALA A 82 5.61 -2.99 14.16
C ALA A 82 6.97 -2.91 13.45
N GLU A 83 7.99 -3.62 13.94
CA GLU A 83 9.32 -3.64 13.32
C GLU A 83 9.29 -4.30 11.94
N GLU A 84 8.51 -5.38 11.78
CA GLU A 84 8.38 -6.06 10.50
C GLU A 84 7.65 -5.20 9.45
N ILE A 85 6.63 -4.44 9.88
CA ILE A 85 5.95 -3.48 9.01
C ILE A 85 6.94 -2.38 8.58
N LEU A 86 7.72 -1.82 9.52
CA LEU A 86 8.71 -0.80 9.20
C LEU A 86 9.79 -1.34 8.24
N ARG A 87 10.28 -2.55 8.49
CA ARG A 87 11.22 -3.25 7.61
C ARG A 87 10.64 -3.48 6.22
N SER A 88 9.36 -3.86 6.13
CA SER A 88 8.63 -4.04 4.87
C SER A 88 8.50 -2.72 4.10
N ILE A 89 8.29 -1.61 4.80
CA ILE A 89 8.24 -0.27 4.22
C ILE A 89 9.63 0.16 3.73
N ASP A 90 10.67 0.01 4.55
CA ASP A 90 12.05 0.38 4.21
C ASP A 90 12.62 -0.42 3.04
N SER A 91 12.26 -1.70 2.95
CA SER A 91 12.65 -2.57 1.85
C SER A 91 11.82 -2.38 0.58
N SER A 92 10.79 -1.51 0.61
CA SER A 92 9.89 -1.26 -0.51
C SER A 92 10.04 0.14 -1.08
N ARG A 93 10.06 0.26 -2.42
CA ARG A 93 10.11 1.57 -3.10
C ARG A 93 8.87 2.43 -2.86
N LYS A 94 7.71 1.79 -2.64
CA LYS A 94 6.41 2.41 -2.36
C LYS A 94 5.60 1.58 -1.37
N SER A 95 4.68 2.25 -0.68
CA SER A 95 3.66 1.60 0.16
C SER A 95 2.26 1.84 -0.42
N VAL A 96 1.44 0.80 -0.44
CA VAL A 96 0.05 0.81 -0.95
C VAL A 96 -0.86 0.31 0.16
N PHE A 97 -1.89 1.10 0.49
CA PHE A 97 -2.90 0.78 1.48
C PHE A 97 -4.27 0.60 0.80
N VAL A 98 -4.88 -0.57 0.98
CA VAL A 98 -6.23 -0.84 0.49
C VAL A 98 -7.24 -0.46 1.56
N ILE A 99 -7.85 0.72 1.42
CA ILE A 99 -8.77 1.28 2.40
C ILE A 99 -10.20 0.84 2.03
N THR A 100 -10.75 -0.06 2.84
CA THR A 100 -12.13 -0.56 2.78
C THR A 100 -12.85 -0.23 4.09
N ARG A 101 -14.17 -0.47 4.21
CA ARG A 101 -14.83 -0.35 5.51
C ARG A 101 -14.22 -1.30 6.53
N ASN A 102 -13.92 -2.52 6.10
CA ASN A 102 -13.21 -3.51 6.92
C ASN A 102 -11.83 -3.03 7.37
N PHE A 103 -11.15 -2.20 6.57
CA PHE A 103 -9.88 -1.59 6.95
C PHE A 103 -10.09 -0.54 8.05
N LEU A 104 -11.07 0.34 7.88
CA LEU A 104 -11.37 1.41 8.83
C LEU A 104 -11.86 0.90 10.19
N GLU A 105 -12.61 -0.21 10.20
CA GLU A 105 -13.09 -0.87 11.42
C GLU A 105 -12.00 -1.70 12.13
N SER A 106 -10.94 -2.07 11.40
CA SER A 106 -9.83 -2.86 11.94
C SER A 106 -8.84 -1.95 12.68
N LYS A 107 -8.85 -2.04 14.02
CA LYS A 107 -7.84 -1.39 14.87
C LYS A 107 -6.41 -1.73 14.45
N TRP A 108 -6.20 -2.97 14.01
CA TRP A 108 -4.91 -3.44 13.54
C TRP A 108 -4.49 -2.73 12.25
N SER A 109 -5.33 -2.75 11.21
CA SER A 109 -5.04 -2.09 9.92
C SER A 109 -4.81 -0.59 10.09
N MET A 110 -5.59 0.05 10.98
CA MET A 110 -5.41 1.45 11.36
C MET A 110 -4.08 1.73 12.05
N PHE A 111 -3.61 0.82 12.90
CA PHE A 111 -2.30 0.90 13.56
C PHE A 111 -1.16 0.79 12.55
N GLU A 112 -1.21 -0.16 11.61
CA GLU A 112 -0.19 -0.30 10.56
C GLU A 112 -0.08 0.99 9.72
N MET A 113 -1.21 1.60 9.38
CA MET A 113 -1.27 2.85 8.64
C MET A 113 -0.67 4.03 9.42
N GLU A 114 -0.91 4.11 10.73
CA GLU A 114 -0.32 5.14 11.58
C GLU A 114 1.20 5.01 11.65
N LEU A 115 1.70 3.79 11.88
CA LEU A 115 3.14 3.50 11.88
C LEU A 115 3.78 3.90 10.55
N ALA A 116 3.19 3.47 9.44
CA ALA A 116 3.71 3.75 8.12
C ALA A 116 3.75 5.24 7.81
N ARG A 117 2.72 6.00 8.21
CA ARG A 117 2.71 7.44 8.00
C ARG A 117 3.81 8.13 8.82
N GLN A 118 3.96 7.79 10.10
CA GLN A 118 4.99 8.39 10.94
C GLN A 118 6.38 8.17 10.32
N HIS A 119 6.61 6.96 9.82
CA HIS A 119 7.85 6.59 9.15
C HIS A 119 8.07 7.35 7.83
N VAL A 120 7.05 7.41 6.97
CA VAL A 120 7.10 8.17 5.69
C VAL A 120 7.35 9.66 5.94
N PHE A 121 6.70 10.24 6.96
CA PHE A 121 6.91 11.64 7.34
C PHE A 121 8.35 11.91 7.80
N MET A 122 8.97 10.97 8.52
CA MET A 122 10.35 11.13 8.98
C MET A 122 11.39 10.94 7.86
N ASN A 123 11.10 10.10 6.86
CA ASN A 123 12.06 9.68 5.85
C ASN A 123 11.86 10.32 4.46
N ASP A 124 10.95 11.30 4.34
CA ASP A 124 10.64 12.03 3.09
C ASP A 124 10.43 11.11 1.86
N SER A 125 9.80 9.96 2.08
CA SER A 125 9.60 8.93 1.06
C SER A 125 8.30 9.14 0.28
N ASP A 126 8.32 8.85 -1.02
CA ASP A 126 7.19 9.10 -1.91
C ASP A 126 5.99 8.16 -1.62
N THR A 127 5.08 8.69 -0.81
CA THR A 127 3.63 8.54 -0.67
C THR A 127 2.89 7.24 -1.07
N ILE A 128 2.14 6.83 -0.06
CA ILE A 128 0.97 5.95 0.08
C ILE A 128 -0.08 6.07 -1.05
N LEU A 129 -0.31 4.97 -1.79
CA LEU A 129 -1.47 4.82 -2.67
C LEU A 129 -2.66 4.25 -1.88
N ILE A 130 -3.80 4.93 -1.90
CA ILE A 130 -5.03 4.52 -1.22
C ILE A 130 -6.02 3.96 -2.24
N ILE A 131 -6.33 2.67 -2.16
CA ILE A 131 -7.35 2.03 -3.00
C ILE A 131 -8.65 1.93 -2.20
N LEU A 132 -9.66 2.73 -2.56
CA LEU A 132 -10.99 2.70 -1.97
C LEU A 132 -11.87 1.67 -2.70
N LYS A 133 -12.32 0.63 -1.98
CA LYS A 133 -13.17 -0.43 -2.54
C LYS A 133 -14.67 -0.22 -2.28
N ASP A 134 -15.03 0.53 -1.23
CA ASP A 134 -16.41 0.75 -0.79
C ASP A 134 -16.84 2.23 -0.96
N ASP A 135 -18.15 2.52 -0.90
CA ASP A 135 -18.70 3.88 -0.76
C ASP A 135 -18.35 4.45 0.62
N ILE A 136 -17.06 4.76 0.81
CA ILE A 136 -16.50 5.41 2.00
C ILE A 136 -16.40 6.87 1.66
N GLN A 137 -17.19 7.74 2.28
CA GLN A 137 -17.13 9.18 2.04
C GLN A 137 -15.81 9.77 2.57
N VAL A 138 -15.34 10.87 1.96
CA VAL A 138 -14.06 11.52 2.36
C VAL A 138 -14.05 11.90 3.84
N HIS A 139 -15.21 12.21 4.41
CA HIS A 139 -15.32 12.55 5.83
C HIS A 139 -15.11 11.34 6.76
N GLU A 140 -15.40 10.12 6.30
CA GLU A 140 -15.17 8.86 7.03
C GLU A 140 -13.70 8.46 7.03
N LEU A 141 -12.90 9.01 6.11
CA LEU A 141 -11.47 8.81 6.13
C LEU A 141 -10.87 9.38 7.44
N PRO A 142 -9.99 8.63 8.10
CA PRO A 142 -9.23 9.12 9.23
C PRO A 142 -8.58 10.46 8.89
N ASN A 143 -8.55 11.40 9.85
CA ASN A 143 -7.90 12.70 9.66
C ASN A 143 -6.44 12.56 9.18
N LEU A 144 -5.86 11.41 9.49
CA LEU A 144 -4.57 10.93 9.01
C LEU A 144 -4.41 10.96 7.49
N LEU A 145 -5.47 10.62 6.75
CA LEU A 145 -5.47 10.56 5.29
C LEU A 145 -5.88 11.89 4.64
N LYS A 146 -6.38 12.84 5.44
CA LYS A 146 -6.87 14.15 4.97
C LYS A 146 -5.77 15.23 4.92
N LYS A 147 -4.60 14.97 5.51
CA LYS A 147 -3.50 15.92 5.68
C LYS A 147 -2.17 15.50 5.02
N ILE A 148 -2.23 14.53 4.09
CA ILE A 148 -1.07 14.10 3.29
C ILE A 148 -1.08 14.84 1.96
#